data_AF-F3FWA4-F1
#
_entry.id   AF-F3FWA4-F1
#
_cell.length_a   1.000
_cell.length_b   1.000
_cell.length_c   1.000
_cell.angle_alpha   90.00
_cell.angle_beta   90.00
_cell.angle_gamma   90.00
#
_symmetry.space_group_name_H-M   'P 1'
#
loop_
_entity.id
_entity.type
_entity.pdbx_description
1 polymer ?
#
loop_
_entity_poly.entity_id
_entity_poly.type
_entity_poly.pdbx_seq_one_letter_code
_entity_poly.pdbx_strand_id
1 'polypeptide(L)'
;TDPGDSVPIGRPIANIQMHVLDALGQLQPLGVAGELHIGGIGVARGYLNRPEMTAERFLRDPFHAGADARMYRSGDLARWNADGTLEYLGRNDDQV
;
A
#
# COMPACT_ATOMS: atom_id res chain seq x y z
N THR A 1 -2.71 6.11 30.55
CA THR A 1 -3.23 5.41 29.36
C THR A 1 -2.11 5.43 28.35
N ASP A 2 -1.55 4.27 28.03
CA ASP A 2 -0.34 4.17 27.20
C ASP A 2 -0.63 4.60 25.76
N PRO A 3 0.22 5.41 25.10
CA PRO A 3 -0.01 5.84 23.74
C PRO A 3 0.36 4.70 22.78
N GLY A 4 -0.64 4.04 22.20
CA GLY A 4 -0.51 3.46 20.87
C GLY A 4 -0.05 2.01 20.75
N ASP A 5 -0.69 1.07 21.47
CA ASP A 5 -0.72 -0.33 21.00
C ASP A 5 -1.63 -0.40 19.76
N SER A 6 -1.14 0.09 18.62
CA SER A 6 -1.77 -0.17 17.34
C SER A 6 -1.49 -1.64 17.00
N VAL A 7 -2.55 -2.46 16.95
CA VAL A 7 -2.41 -3.87 16.60
C VAL A 7 -1.98 -3.94 15.13
N PRO A 8 -0.83 -4.57 14.81
CA PRO A 8 -0.38 -4.66 13.42
C PRO A 8 -1.45 -5.32 12.55
N ILE A 9 -1.60 -4.86 11.31
CA ILE A 9 -2.50 -5.49 10.34
C ILE A 9 -1.95 -6.80 9.77
N GLY A 10 -0.75 -7.19 10.23
CA GLY A 10 -0.14 -8.49 9.98
C GLY A 10 0.78 -8.50 8.78
N ARG A 11 0.73 -9.59 8.01
CA ARG A 11 1.59 -9.82 6.83
C ARG A 11 0.71 -10.01 5.60
N PRO A 12 1.24 -9.79 4.38
CA PRO A 12 0.50 -10.04 3.16
C PRO A 12 0.06 -11.51 3.09
N ILE A 13 -1.17 -11.73 2.64
CA ILE A 13 -1.63 -13.07 2.26
C ILE A 13 -0.95 -13.52 0.96
N ALA A 14 -1.03 -14.81 0.65
CA ALA A 14 -0.41 -15.36 -0.55
C ALA A 14 -0.83 -14.61 -1.83
N ASN A 15 0.15 -14.39 -2.72
CA ASN A 15 0.00 -13.70 -4.00
C ASN A 15 -0.39 -12.22 -3.94
N ILE A 16 -0.41 -11.62 -2.74
CA ILE A 16 -0.54 -10.17 -2.53
C ILE A 16 0.83 -9.61 -2.15
N GLN A 17 1.13 -8.43 -2.67
CA GLN A 17 2.34 -7.68 -2.37
C GLN A 17 1.95 -6.38 -1.67
N MET A 18 2.73 -5.97 -0.68
CA MET A 18 2.53 -4.72 0.06
C MET A 18 3.81 -3.89 -0.04
N HIS A 19 3.69 -2.66 -0.50
CA HIS A 19 4.80 -1.73 -0.66
C HIS A 19 4.51 -0.47 0.16
N VAL A 20 5.45 -0.07 1.02
CA VAL A 20 5.37 1.21 1.75
C VAL A 20 6.27 2.18 1.00
N LEU A 21 5.67 3.19 0.38
CA LEU A 21 6.36 4.07 -0.56
C LEU A 21 6.42 5.52 -0.06
N ASP A 22 7.48 6.22 -0.45
CA ASP A 22 7.55 7.68 -0.33
C ASP A 22 6.80 8.41 -1.47
N ALA A 23 6.79 9.74 -1.44
CA ALA A 23 6.14 10.57 -2.45
C ALA A 23 6.77 10.47 -3.85
N LEU A 24 7.98 9.92 -3.96
CA LEU A 24 8.70 9.68 -5.21
C LEU A 24 8.54 8.22 -5.68
N GLY A 25 7.70 7.43 -5.01
CA GLY A 25 7.45 6.03 -5.34
C GLY A 25 8.60 5.08 -4.98
N GLN A 26 9.50 5.47 -4.07
CA GLN A 26 10.60 4.64 -3.59
C GLN A 26 10.20 3.86 -2.34
N LEU A 27 10.74 2.65 -2.16
CA LEU A 27 10.49 1.84 -0.97
C LEU A 27 11.06 2.53 0.28
N GLN A 28 10.24 2.61 1.33
CA GLN A 28 10.69 3.10 2.62
C GLN A 28 11.49 2.03 3.38
N PRO A 29 12.52 2.44 4.16
CA PRO A 29 13.20 1.56 5.10
C PRO A 29 12.27 1.00 6.19
N LEU A 30 12.70 -0.06 6.86
CA LEU A 30 12.01 -0.59 8.04
C LEU A 30 11.83 0.50 9.11
N GLY A 31 10.64 0.56 9.72
CA GLY A 31 10.28 1.52 10.76
C GLY A 31 9.91 2.92 10.25
N VAL A 32 10.09 3.21 8.96
CA VAL A 32 9.79 4.53 8.37
C VAL A 32 8.39 4.50 7.75
N ALA A 33 7.60 5.54 8.04
CA ALA A 33 6.25 5.68 7.53
C ALA A 33 6.26 6.05 6.03
N GLY A 34 5.32 5.48 5.30
CA GLY A 34 5.02 5.83 3.91
C GLY A 34 3.61 5.42 3.52
N GLU A 35 3.24 5.69 2.28
CA GLU A 35 1.93 5.31 1.75
C GLU A 35 1.91 3.85 1.33
N LEU A 36 0.91 3.11 1.81
CA LEU A 36 0.70 1.71 1.49
C LEU A 36 0.14 1.55 0.07
N HIS A 37 0.82 0.72 -0.71
CA HIS A 37 0.42 0.30 -2.04
C HIS A 37 0.28 -1.22 -2.09
N ILE A 38 -0.78 -1.70 -2.73
CA ILE A 38 -1.14 -3.12 -2.76
C ILE A 38 -0.97 -3.65 -4.18
N GLY A 39 -0.05 -4.58 -4.37
CA GLY A 39 0.23 -5.27 -5.63
C GLY A 39 -0.26 -6.72 -5.65
N GLY A 40 -0.02 -7.41 -6.76
CA GLY A 40 -0.32 -8.83 -6.93
C GLY A 40 -1.71 -9.12 -7.52
N ILE A 41 -2.11 -10.39 -7.47
CA ILE A 41 -3.27 -10.89 -8.25
C ILE A 41 -4.62 -10.35 -7.78
N GLY A 42 -4.70 -9.85 -6.54
CA GLY A 42 -5.92 -9.32 -5.94
C GLY A 42 -6.24 -7.88 -6.36
N VAL A 43 -5.37 -7.22 -7.11
CA VAL A 43 -5.58 -5.84 -7.57
C VAL A 43 -6.75 -5.78 -8.55
N ALA A 44 -7.74 -4.95 -8.25
CA ALA A 44 -8.94 -4.82 -9.07
C ALA A 44 -8.64 -4.30 -10.49
N ARG A 45 -9.58 -4.48 -11.41
CA ARG A 45 -9.47 -3.94 -12.79
C ARG A 45 -9.47 -2.42 -12.83
N GLY A 46 -10.12 -1.79 -11.85
CA GLY A 46 -10.34 -0.36 -11.78
C GLY A 46 -11.74 -0.04 -11.27
N TYR A 47 -12.10 1.23 -11.31
CA TYR A 47 -13.44 1.70 -11.01
C TYR A 47 -14.32 1.64 -12.25
N LEU A 48 -15.53 1.08 -12.11
CA LEU A 48 -16.47 0.94 -13.21
C LEU A 48 -16.85 2.32 -13.79
N ASN A 49 -16.67 2.49 -15.10
CA ASN A 49 -16.97 3.73 -15.83
C ASN A 49 -16.26 5.00 -15.29
N ARG A 50 -15.11 4.83 -14.62
CA ARG A 50 -14.33 5.93 -14.05
C ARG A 50 -12.84 5.78 -14.43
N PRO A 51 -12.48 5.98 -15.72
CA PRO A 51 -11.12 5.74 -16.20
C PRO A 51 -10.08 6.68 -15.56
N GLU A 52 -10.44 7.94 -15.30
CA GLU A 52 -9.52 8.91 -14.68
C GLU A 52 -9.15 8.51 -13.25
N MET A 53 -10.15 8.22 -12.42
CA MET A 53 -9.92 7.72 -11.05
C MET A 53 -9.18 6.37 -11.05
N THR A 54 -9.43 5.54 -12.07
CA THR A 54 -8.71 4.28 -12.23
C THR A 54 -7.23 4.53 -12.50
N ALA A 55 -6.90 5.42 -13.44
CA ALA A 55 -5.51 5.76 -13.75
C ALA A 55 -4.78 6.41 -12.56
N GLU A 56 -5.49 7.18 -11.74
CA GLU A 56 -4.93 7.81 -10.55
C GLU A 56 -4.60 6.81 -9.43
N ARG A 57 -5.46 5.81 -9.22
CA ARG A 57 -5.34 4.88 -8.08
C ARG A 57 -4.74 3.52 -8.44
N PHE A 58 -4.78 3.10 -9.71
CA PHE A 58 -4.26 1.81 -10.18
C PHE A 58 -3.03 2.04 -11.07
N LEU A 59 -1.88 2.10 -10.42
CA LEU A 59 -0.60 2.47 -11.02
C LEU A 59 0.14 1.24 -11.55
N ARG A 60 1.12 1.45 -12.43
CA ARG A 60 2.09 0.39 -12.78
C ARG A 60 2.90 0.01 -11.54
N ASP A 61 3.10 -1.28 -11.32
CA ASP A 61 3.95 -1.79 -10.25
C ASP A 61 5.40 -1.97 -10.78
N PRO A 62 6.36 -1.13 -10.36
CA PRO A 62 7.75 -1.24 -10.81
C PRO A 62 8.52 -2.35 -10.09
N PHE A 63 7.98 -2.93 -9.01
CA PHE A 63 8.63 -3.95 -8.18
C PHE A 63 8.30 -5.37 -8.64
N HIS A 64 7.34 -5.51 -9.55
CA HIS A 64 6.96 -6.77 -10.16
C HIS A 64 7.49 -6.89 -11.59
N ALA A 65 8.00 -8.06 -11.97
CA ALA A 65 8.65 -8.29 -13.28
C ALA A 65 7.68 -8.30 -14.48
N GLY A 66 6.41 -8.61 -14.24
CA GLY A 66 5.37 -8.64 -15.28
C GLY A 66 5.09 -7.25 -15.85
N ALA A 67 5.06 -7.14 -17.19
CA ALA A 67 4.87 -5.86 -17.88
C ALA A 67 3.56 -5.15 -17.55
N ASP A 68 2.49 -5.93 -17.30
CA ASP A 68 1.15 -5.42 -16.97
C ASP A 68 0.85 -5.44 -15.46
N ALA A 69 1.88 -5.61 -14.62
CA ALA A 69 1.70 -5.60 -13.18
C ALA A 69 1.25 -4.22 -12.70
N ARG A 70 0.25 -4.21 -11.81
CA ARG A 70 -0.36 -3.00 -11.27
C ARG A 70 -0.40 -3.07 -9.75
N MET A 71 -0.41 -1.90 -9.14
CA MET A 71 -0.62 -1.72 -7.71
C MET A 71 -1.72 -0.70 -7.46
N TYR A 72 -2.49 -0.91 -6.39
CA TYR A 72 -3.51 0.01 -5.90
C TYR A 72 -2.92 0.94 -4.83
N ARG A 73 -3.08 2.25 -5.04
CA ARG A 73 -2.72 3.31 -4.09
C ARG A 73 -3.82 3.46 -3.03
N SER A 74 -3.61 2.93 -1.83
CA SER A 74 -4.69 2.79 -0.85
C SER A 74 -5.06 4.11 -0.17
N GLY A 75 -4.11 5.04 -0.04
CA GLY A 75 -4.25 6.24 0.78
C GLY A 75 -4.00 6.00 2.27
N ASP A 76 -3.55 4.81 2.66
CA ASP A 76 -3.18 4.51 4.05
C ASP A 76 -1.71 4.84 4.30
N LEU A 77 -1.41 5.36 5.49
CA LEU A 77 -0.06 5.45 6.01
C LEU A 77 0.26 4.19 6.81
N ALA A 78 1.41 3.60 6.54
CA ALA A 78 1.88 2.39 7.20
C ALA A 78 3.40 2.37 7.32
N ARG A 79 3.92 1.43 8.11
CA ARG A 79 5.35 1.09 8.13
C ARG A 79 5.56 -0.40 8.37
N TRP A 80 6.70 -0.91 7.92
CA TRP A 80 7.14 -2.26 8.26
C TRP A 80 7.84 -2.27 9.60
N ASN A 81 7.45 -3.20 10.47
CA ASN A 81 8.17 -3.54 11.68
C ASN A 81 9.34 -4.47 11.37
N ALA A 82 10.30 -4.54 12.29
CA ALA A 82 11.48 -5.41 12.15
C ALA A 82 11.13 -6.91 12.07
N ASP A 83 9.98 -7.30 12.62
CA ASP A 83 9.46 -8.68 12.54
C ASP A 83 8.70 -8.95 11.23
N GLY A 84 8.67 -7.99 10.29
CA GLY A 84 7.99 -8.09 9.02
C GLY A 84 6.46 -7.96 9.09
N THR A 85 5.90 -7.51 10.22
CA THR A 85 4.48 -7.11 10.29
C THR A 85 4.30 -5.67 9.82
N LEU A 86 3.13 -5.36 9.29
CA LEU A 86 2.77 -4.01 8.88
C LEU A 86 1.96 -3.31 9.97
N GLU A 87 2.40 -2.12 10.36
CA GLU A 87 1.67 -1.26 11.29
C GLU A 87 0.88 -0.20 10.51
N TYR A 88 -0.41 -0.04 10.84
CA TYR A 88 -1.26 1.00 10.27
C TYR A 88 -1.18 2.27 11.11
N LEU A 89 -0.99 3.41 10.44
CA LEU A 89 -0.73 4.71 11.08
C LEU A 89 -1.83 5.76 10.81
N GLY A 90 -2.79 5.47 9.94
CA GLY A 90 -3.88 6.39 9.59
C GLY A 90 -4.05 6.57 8.08
N ARG A 91 -4.82 7.58 7.70
CA ARG A 91 -5.07 7.99 6.32
C ARG A 91 -4.17 9.15 5.90
N ASN A 92 -3.81 9.20 4.63
CA ASN A 92 -3.16 10.36 4.00
C ASN A 92 -4.16 11.30 3.32
N ASP A 93 -5.44 10.93 3.27
CA ASP A 93 -6.53 11.64 2.65
C ASP A 93 -7.75 11.70 3.58
N ASP A 94 -8.77 12.46 3.18
CA ASP A 94 -9.97 12.72 3.98
C ASP A 94 -11.04 11.61 3.85
N GLN A 95 -10.66 10.37 3.53
CA GLN A 95 -11.64 9.28 3.58
C GLN A 95 -12.09 9.03 5.03
N VAL A 96 -13.42 9.01 5.23
CA VAL A 96 -14.10 8.82 6.52
C VAL A 96 -14.56 7.39 6.74
#